data_AF-A0A3D4H0L1-F1
#
_entry.id   AF-A0A3D4H0L1-F1
#
_cell.length_a   1.000
_cell.length_b   1.000
_cell.length_c   1.000
_cell.angle_alpha   90.00
_cell.angle_beta   90.00
_cell.angle_gamma   90.00
#
_symmetry.space_group_name_H-M   'P 1'
#
loop_
_entity.id
_entity.type
_entity.pdbx_description
1 polymer ?
#
loop_
_entity_poly.entity_id
_entity_poly.type
_entity_poly.pdbx_seq_one_letter_code
_entity_poly.pdbx_strand_id
1 'polypeptide(L)'
;MTNRSSNGIPSVLFVCTGNAGRSQMAQALFRERMGDRVRILSAGVDPWDHLHPMAMKLMFERGVSLAGHHPKSVSALADQNVDLVVTIGDPARALLPKIRFSCSHWMHWDIKDPADADGTPDSESVFRFTADAIEKGLPALEALVLAMLPLSRFAGCLGIGTGLWSAERFTPSTHLPLIKECGFQAIELNLYKGRSHFDWEDPSAVADLRRVADDLGMVVWSIHSPDLTSIADPDVSKRQTQVDILKHCLDLAAELGAKAVPSHALLVGPLKEDPTGSDARLTDVLTELTEYGEQSPAQIAFENAGFPAGEMASATKILERLGRHSRAAYGFVLDTGHANIDGDLKDIQDHIGDHLISLHLNDNDGKGDSHLAPGEGNVDWATVARILKDGEFQGVVMYEIEPGESSAEERMQATLHGYKEHLESV
;
A
#
# COMPACT_ATOMS: atom_id res chain seq x y z
N MET A 1 -14.54 9.91 14.14
CA MET A 1 -15.46 9.63 13.01
C MET A 1 -14.97 10.44 11.82
N THR A 2 -14.22 9.81 10.91
CA THR A 2 -13.67 10.46 9.72
C THR A 2 -14.76 10.58 8.66
N ASN A 3 -15.02 11.81 8.23
CA ASN A 3 -16.12 12.19 7.36
C ASN A 3 -15.72 11.91 5.90
N ARG A 4 -15.75 10.63 5.48
CA ARG A 4 -15.36 10.20 4.12
C ARG A 4 -16.40 10.62 3.06
N SER A 5 -15.96 10.76 1.82
CA SER A 5 -16.85 10.97 0.67
C SER A 5 -17.87 9.82 0.52
N SER A 6 -19.09 10.13 0.08
CA SER A 6 -20.24 9.19 0.06
C SER A 6 -20.08 7.95 -0.83
N ASN A 7 -19.00 7.87 -1.62
CA ASN A 7 -18.77 6.80 -2.59
C ASN A 7 -17.45 6.02 -2.33
N GLY A 8 -16.74 6.30 -1.23
CA GLY A 8 -15.48 5.61 -0.88
C GLY A 8 -14.25 5.99 -1.74
N ILE A 9 -14.43 6.64 -2.88
CA ILE A 9 -13.33 7.12 -3.73
C ILE A 9 -12.68 8.37 -3.07
N PRO A 10 -11.36 8.35 -2.76
CA PRO A 10 -10.68 9.51 -2.21
C PRO A 10 -10.78 10.71 -3.13
N SER A 11 -10.82 11.90 -2.55
CA SER A 11 -10.92 13.15 -3.27
C SER A 11 -9.81 14.14 -2.93
N VAL A 12 -9.23 14.72 -3.97
CA VAL A 12 -8.12 15.67 -3.89
C VAL A 12 -8.56 17.00 -4.48
N LEU A 13 -8.38 18.08 -3.72
CA LEU A 13 -8.70 19.44 -4.16
C LEU A 13 -7.43 20.30 -4.26
N PHE A 14 -7.08 20.72 -5.47
CA PHE A 14 -6.02 21.70 -5.72
C PHE A 14 -6.57 23.13 -5.63
N VAL A 15 -5.96 23.96 -4.78
CA VAL A 15 -6.39 25.36 -4.59
C VAL A 15 -5.23 26.31 -4.85
N CYS A 16 -5.43 27.28 -5.74
CA CYS A 16 -4.51 28.41 -5.93
C CYS A 16 -5.29 29.74 -5.84
N THR A 17 -4.67 30.86 -6.20
CA THR A 17 -5.36 32.17 -6.24
C THR A 17 -6.47 32.18 -7.29
N GLY A 18 -6.09 32.20 -8.58
CA GLY A 18 -7.02 32.43 -9.69
C GLY A 18 -7.76 31.23 -10.28
N ASN A 19 -7.40 29.99 -9.92
CA ASN A 19 -7.84 28.77 -10.61
C ASN A 19 -7.76 28.83 -12.15
N ALA A 20 -6.78 29.58 -12.66
CA ALA A 20 -6.56 29.80 -14.09
C ALA A 20 -5.28 29.12 -14.60
N GLY A 21 -4.28 28.93 -13.73
CA GLY A 21 -2.99 28.33 -14.07
C GLY A 21 -2.63 27.17 -13.16
N ARG A 22 -1.94 27.44 -12.04
CA ARG A 22 -1.35 26.45 -11.12
C ARG A 22 -2.28 25.27 -10.77
N SER A 23 -3.46 25.52 -10.18
CA SER A 23 -4.35 24.43 -9.77
C SER A 23 -5.03 23.70 -10.94
N GLN A 24 -5.13 24.33 -12.12
CA GLN A 24 -5.65 23.69 -13.33
C GLN A 24 -4.62 22.73 -13.93
N MET A 25 -3.36 23.18 -14.03
CA MET A 25 -2.24 22.32 -14.45
C MET A 25 -2.09 21.14 -13.49
N ALA A 26 -2.09 21.38 -12.18
CA ALA A 26 -2.01 20.31 -11.17
C ALA A 26 -3.16 19.29 -11.29
N GLN A 27 -4.41 19.76 -11.44
CA GLN A 27 -5.54 18.86 -11.64
C GLN A 27 -5.39 17.99 -12.89
N ALA A 28 -4.98 18.57 -14.02
CA ALA A 28 -4.88 17.85 -15.28
C ALA A 28 -3.73 16.84 -15.26
N LEU A 29 -2.54 17.27 -14.84
CA LEU A 29 -1.37 16.39 -14.72
C LEU A 29 -1.58 15.25 -13.72
N PHE A 30 -2.26 15.52 -12.59
CA PHE A 30 -2.57 14.47 -11.62
C PHE A 30 -3.64 13.51 -12.14
N ARG A 31 -4.55 13.96 -13.01
CA ARG A 31 -5.54 13.09 -13.66
C ARG A 31 -4.89 12.12 -14.64
N GLU A 32 -3.86 12.53 -15.37
CA GLU A 32 -3.09 11.60 -16.21
C GLU A 32 -2.47 10.46 -15.40
N ARG A 33 -2.06 10.73 -14.15
CA ARG A 33 -1.48 9.72 -13.26
C ARG A 33 -2.53 8.83 -12.61
N MET A 34 -3.57 9.41 -12.02
CA MET A 34 -4.51 8.67 -11.19
C MET A 34 -5.75 8.20 -11.93
N GLY A 35 -6.07 8.77 -13.09
CA GLY A 35 -7.30 8.50 -13.83
C GLY A 35 -8.54 8.63 -12.95
N ASP A 36 -9.45 7.66 -13.08
CA ASP A 36 -10.69 7.59 -12.29
C ASP A 36 -10.50 6.94 -10.92
N ARG A 37 -9.25 6.67 -10.50
CA ARG A 37 -8.97 6.11 -9.16
C ARG A 37 -9.29 7.10 -8.03
N VAL A 38 -9.34 8.40 -8.34
CA VAL A 38 -9.44 9.50 -7.38
C VAL A 38 -10.36 10.58 -7.96
N ARG A 39 -11.18 11.20 -7.11
CA ARG A 39 -11.96 12.38 -7.51
C ARG A 39 -11.08 13.64 -7.43
N ILE A 40 -10.61 14.12 -8.58
CA ILE A 40 -9.65 15.25 -8.64
C ILE A 40 -10.36 16.56 -9.01
N LEU A 41 -10.25 17.54 -8.12
CA LEU A 41 -10.88 18.85 -8.21
C LEU A 41 -9.83 19.98 -8.25
N SER A 42 -10.22 21.13 -8.75
CA SER A 42 -9.48 22.38 -8.59
C SER A 42 -10.41 23.54 -8.25
N ALA A 43 -9.89 24.53 -7.54
CA ALA A 43 -10.61 25.78 -7.24
C ALA A 43 -9.66 26.95 -6.97
N GLY A 44 -10.25 28.14 -6.85
CA GLY A 44 -9.56 29.40 -6.60
C GLY A 44 -10.16 30.12 -5.41
N VAL A 45 -9.32 30.78 -4.61
CA VAL A 45 -9.78 31.70 -3.55
C VAL A 45 -10.25 33.04 -4.13
N ASP A 46 -9.74 33.41 -5.31
CA ASP A 46 -10.14 34.60 -6.07
C ASP A 46 -10.08 34.28 -7.59
N PRO A 47 -11.05 33.51 -8.11
CA PRO A 47 -10.98 32.95 -9.45
C PRO A 47 -11.00 34.00 -10.56
N TRP A 48 -10.26 33.75 -11.62
CA TRP A 48 -10.30 34.57 -12.83
C TRP A 48 -11.46 34.17 -13.74
N ASP A 49 -11.75 34.98 -14.76
CA ASP A 49 -12.83 34.68 -15.71
C ASP A 49 -12.48 33.59 -16.74
N HIS A 50 -11.18 33.33 -16.97
CA HIS A 50 -10.69 32.43 -18.00
C HIS A 50 -9.46 31.66 -17.52
N LEU A 51 -9.18 30.53 -18.18
CA LEU A 51 -7.89 29.84 -18.03
C LEU A 51 -6.75 30.72 -18.55
N HIS A 52 -5.59 30.61 -17.92
CA HIS A 52 -4.41 31.37 -18.33
C HIS A 52 -3.89 30.84 -19.69
N PRO A 53 -3.68 31.71 -20.71
CA PRO A 53 -3.24 31.27 -22.04
C PRO A 53 -1.95 30.45 -22.04
N MET A 54 -0.98 30.86 -21.22
CA MET A 54 0.29 30.15 -21.09
C MET A 54 0.12 28.76 -20.45
N ALA A 55 -0.78 28.61 -19.47
CA ALA A 55 -1.08 27.30 -18.88
C ALA A 55 -1.73 26.36 -19.92
N MET A 56 -2.66 26.88 -20.73
CA MET A 56 -3.26 26.11 -21.84
C MET A 56 -2.21 25.68 -22.86
N LYS A 57 -1.33 26.60 -23.28
CA LYS A 57 -0.23 26.31 -24.21
C LYS A 57 0.67 25.19 -23.67
N LEU A 58 1.11 25.30 -22.42
CA LEU A 58 2.04 24.33 -21.82
C LEU A 58 1.42 22.94 -21.59
N MET A 59 0.13 22.87 -21.24
CA MET A 59 -0.55 21.57 -21.12
C MET A 59 -0.74 20.92 -22.49
N PHE A 60 -1.08 21.71 -23.52
CA PHE A 60 -1.15 21.20 -24.89
C PHE A 60 0.19 20.66 -25.39
N GLU A 61 1.31 21.37 -25.13
CA GLU A 61 2.66 20.89 -25.46
C GLU A 61 3.01 19.55 -24.78
N ARG A 62 2.46 19.29 -23.60
CA ARG A 62 2.61 18.03 -22.85
C ARG A 62 1.63 16.94 -23.29
N GLY A 63 0.75 17.20 -24.25
CA GLY A 63 -0.29 16.27 -24.67
C GLY A 63 -1.47 16.16 -23.68
N VAL A 64 -1.55 17.07 -22.70
CA VAL A 64 -2.58 17.06 -21.64
C VAL A 64 -3.71 18.02 -21.99
N SER A 65 -4.94 17.52 -22.01
CA SER A 65 -6.12 18.32 -22.35
C SER A 65 -6.68 19.08 -21.14
N LEU A 66 -6.98 20.37 -21.32
CA LEU A 66 -7.78 21.17 -20.39
C LEU A 66 -9.22 21.38 -20.88
N ALA A 67 -9.71 20.54 -21.82
CA ALA A 67 -11.07 20.66 -22.32
C ALA A 67 -12.11 20.55 -21.18
N GLY A 68 -13.05 21.49 -21.13
CA GLY A 68 -14.07 21.56 -20.07
C GLY A 68 -13.59 22.13 -18.74
N HIS A 69 -12.29 22.39 -18.58
CA HIS A 69 -11.78 23.10 -17.42
C HIS A 69 -12.20 24.57 -17.46
N HIS A 70 -12.50 25.12 -16.29
CA HIS A 70 -12.83 26.52 -16.10
C HIS A 70 -12.46 26.93 -14.67
N PRO A 71 -12.05 28.20 -14.46
CA PRO A 71 -11.88 28.74 -13.12
C PRO A 71 -13.19 28.71 -12.34
N LYS A 72 -13.12 28.35 -11.06
CA LYS A 72 -14.27 28.27 -10.15
C LYS A 72 -13.87 28.61 -8.73
N SER A 73 -14.79 29.23 -8.01
CA SER A 73 -14.57 29.61 -6.62
C SER A 73 -14.57 28.39 -5.72
N VAL A 74 -13.64 28.37 -4.78
CA VAL A 74 -13.61 27.34 -3.72
C VAL A 74 -14.85 27.42 -2.83
N SER A 75 -15.53 28.57 -2.76
CA SER A 75 -16.83 28.68 -2.09
C SER A 75 -17.91 27.80 -2.72
N ALA A 76 -17.83 27.48 -4.01
CA ALA A 76 -18.76 26.54 -4.67
C ALA A 76 -18.58 25.09 -4.18
N LEU A 77 -17.52 24.82 -3.41
CA LEU A 77 -17.18 23.50 -2.89
C LEU A 77 -17.28 23.44 -1.36
N ALA A 78 -17.70 24.52 -0.67
CA ALA A 78 -17.68 24.62 0.79
C ALA A 78 -18.49 23.55 1.53
N ASP A 79 -19.56 23.03 0.90
CA ASP A 79 -20.39 21.97 1.47
C ASP A 79 -19.95 20.56 1.04
N GLN A 80 -18.84 20.43 0.29
CA GLN A 80 -18.32 19.14 -0.15
C GLN A 80 -17.26 18.62 0.82
N ASN A 81 -17.33 17.35 1.16
CA ASN A 81 -16.23 16.65 1.83
C ASN A 81 -15.10 16.39 0.82
N VAL A 82 -13.88 16.76 1.19
CA VAL A 82 -12.66 16.44 0.46
C VAL A 82 -11.67 15.75 1.38
N ASP A 83 -11.03 14.68 0.91
CA ASP A 83 -10.18 13.87 1.77
C ASP A 83 -8.77 14.48 1.93
N LEU A 84 -8.29 15.17 0.89
CA LEU A 84 -7.00 15.87 0.86
C LEU A 84 -7.10 17.22 0.12
N VAL A 85 -6.56 18.27 0.72
CA VAL A 85 -6.43 19.61 0.11
C VAL A 85 -4.97 19.91 -0.18
N VAL A 86 -4.68 20.36 -1.40
CA VAL A 86 -3.37 20.83 -1.84
C VAL A 86 -3.44 22.32 -2.14
N THR A 87 -2.83 23.14 -1.28
CA THR A 87 -2.70 24.58 -1.53
C THR A 87 -1.45 24.89 -2.33
N ILE A 88 -1.55 25.71 -3.37
CA ILE A 88 -0.44 26.10 -4.24
C ILE A 88 -0.23 27.61 -4.14
N GLY A 89 0.87 28.00 -3.48
CA GLY A 89 1.23 29.38 -3.18
C GLY A 89 0.54 29.98 -1.94
N ASP A 90 1.12 31.07 -1.43
CA ASP A 90 0.75 31.68 -0.14
C ASP A 90 -0.70 32.19 -0.03
N PRO A 91 -1.30 32.86 -1.04
CA PRO A 91 -2.66 33.40 -0.89
C PRO A 91 -3.69 32.31 -0.64
N ALA A 92 -3.56 31.16 -1.31
CA ALA A 92 -4.44 30.02 -1.09
C ALA A 92 -4.29 29.47 0.33
N ARG A 93 -3.05 29.30 0.82
CA ARG A 93 -2.78 28.82 2.18
C ARG A 93 -3.34 29.75 3.27
N ALA A 94 -3.28 31.07 3.05
CA ALA A 94 -3.72 32.06 4.04
C ALA A 94 -5.24 32.26 4.06
N LEU A 95 -5.91 32.16 2.91
CA LEU A 95 -7.33 32.48 2.77
C LEU A 95 -8.23 31.25 2.91
N LEU A 96 -7.75 30.06 2.51
CA LEU A 96 -8.57 28.85 2.52
C LEU A 96 -9.04 28.40 3.92
N PRO A 97 -8.23 28.48 5.01
CA PRO A 97 -8.70 28.14 6.36
C PRO A 97 -9.86 28.99 6.88
N LYS A 98 -10.15 30.13 6.24
CA LYS A 98 -11.30 31.00 6.58
C LYS A 98 -12.61 30.52 5.97
N ILE A 99 -12.55 29.54 5.07
CA ILE A 99 -13.70 28.95 4.38
C ILE A 99 -14.02 27.64 5.09
N ARG A 100 -15.30 27.41 5.41
CA ARG A 100 -15.73 26.15 6.04
C ARG A 100 -15.47 25.01 5.06
N PHE A 101 -14.58 24.11 5.44
CA PHE A 101 -14.22 22.93 4.66
C PHE A 101 -13.95 21.78 5.62
N SER A 102 -14.59 20.64 5.39
CA SER A 102 -14.28 19.39 6.10
C SER A 102 -13.20 18.66 5.30
N CYS A 103 -11.98 18.64 5.83
CA CYS A 103 -10.86 17.94 5.22
C CYS A 103 -9.99 17.24 6.26
N SER A 104 -9.55 16.03 5.94
CA SER A 104 -8.75 15.19 6.84
C SER A 104 -7.23 15.42 6.67
N HIS A 105 -6.79 15.83 5.48
CA HIS A 105 -5.36 15.98 5.17
C HIS A 105 -5.07 17.28 4.41
N TRP A 106 -3.94 17.90 4.72
CA TRP A 106 -3.51 19.15 4.10
C TRP A 106 -2.07 19.05 3.61
N MET A 107 -1.84 19.49 2.37
CA MET A 107 -0.53 19.65 1.79
C MET A 107 -0.37 21.06 1.22
N HIS A 108 0.85 21.58 1.28
CA HIS A 108 1.17 22.89 0.74
C HIS A 108 2.37 22.82 -0.20
N TRP A 109 2.20 23.40 -1.39
CA TRP A 109 3.24 23.61 -2.38
C TRP A 109 3.56 25.10 -2.47
N ASP A 110 4.77 25.46 -2.05
CA ASP A 110 5.28 26.82 -2.18
C ASP A 110 5.74 27.08 -3.62
N ILE A 111 4.76 27.41 -4.47
CA ILE A 111 4.96 27.72 -5.89
C ILE A 111 4.35 29.11 -6.15
N LYS A 112 5.22 30.07 -6.48
CA LYS A 112 4.85 31.46 -6.77
C LYS A 112 3.86 31.55 -7.94
N ASP A 113 3.07 32.63 -8.00
CA ASP A 113 2.12 32.79 -9.09
C ASP A 113 2.87 33.17 -10.38
N PRO A 114 2.86 32.34 -11.43
CA PRO A 114 3.52 32.70 -12.67
C PRO A 114 2.91 33.92 -13.37
N ALA A 115 1.66 34.28 -13.03
CA ALA A 115 1.01 35.49 -13.54
C ALA A 115 1.73 36.78 -13.13
N ASP A 116 2.53 36.76 -12.05
CA ASP A 116 3.35 37.90 -11.62
C ASP A 116 4.42 38.29 -12.67
N ALA A 117 4.74 37.36 -13.59
CA ALA A 117 5.67 37.58 -14.69
C ALA A 117 4.99 37.97 -16.01
N ASP A 118 3.67 38.18 -16.04
CA ASP A 118 2.96 38.54 -17.27
C ASP A 118 3.46 39.87 -17.86
N GLY A 119 3.55 39.90 -19.19
CA GLY A 119 4.07 41.06 -19.91
C GLY A 119 5.59 41.24 -19.84
N THR A 120 6.31 40.35 -19.14
CA THR A 120 7.78 40.33 -19.11
C THR A 120 8.35 39.34 -20.14
N PRO A 121 9.62 39.50 -20.56
CA PRO A 121 10.30 38.52 -21.42
C PRO A 121 10.40 37.12 -20.79
N ASP A 122 10.33 37.03 -19.47
CA ASP A 122 10.49 35.78 -18.71
C ASP A 122 9.15 35.07 -18.44
N SER A 123 8.00 35.60 -18.89
CA SER A 123 6.68 35.02 -18.62
C SER A 123 6.63 33.52 -18.96
N GLU A 124 7.07 33.13 -20.15
CA GLU A 124 7.04 31.71 -20.56
C GLU A 124 7.96 30.83 -19.70
N SER A 125 9.16 31.30 -19.36
CA SER A 125 10.12 30.51 -18.57
C SER A 125 9.62 30.30 -17.14
N VAL A 126 8.99 31.31 -16.54
CA VAL A 126 8.36 31.22 -15.21
C VAL A 126 7.17 30.25 -15.20
N PHE A 127 6.35 30.26 -16.25
CA PHE A 127 5.26 29.30 -16.41
C PHE A 127 5.78 27.86 -16.59
N ARG A 128 6.87 27.66 -17.35
CA ARG A 128 7.51 26.33 -17.48
C ARG A 128 8.04 25.84 -16.14
N PHE A 129 8.81 26.68 -15.43
CA PHE A 129 9.29 26.36 -14.08
C PHE A 129 8.16 25.99 -13.12
N THR A 130 7.03 26.69 -13.21
CA THR A 130 5.83 26.38 -12.42
C THR A 130 5.27 25.00 -12.73
N ALA A 131 5.15 24.64 -14.02
CA ALA A 131 4.69 23.32 -14.44
C ALA A 131 5.64 22.21 -13.96
N ASP A 132 6.95 22.41 -14.12
CA ASP A 132 7.97 21.46 -13.69
C ASP A 132 7.97 21.26 -12.17
N ALA A 133 7.76 22.35 -11.40
CA ALA A 133 7.64 22.30 -9.94
C ALA A 133 6.38 21.53 -9.49
N ILE A 134 5.26 21.68 -10.20
CA ILE A 134 4.05 20.88 -9.97
C ILE A 134 4.35 19.41 -10.23
N GLU A 135 4.93 19.07 -11.39
CA GLU A 135 5.25 17.69 -11.77
C GLU A 135 6.17 17.01 -10.76
N LYS A 136 7.14 17.75 -10.21
CA LYS A 136 8.03 17.26 -9.15
C LYS A 136 7.29 16.89 -7.85
N GLY A 137 6.18 17.56 -7.54
CA GLY A 137 5.37 17.28 -6.35
C GLY A 137 4.38 16.11 -6.50
N LEU A 138 4.09 15.67 -7.74
CA LEU A 138 3.06 14.66 -7.99
C LEU A 138 3.36 13.27 -7.40
N PRO A 139 4.58 12.73 -7.44
CA PRO A 139 4.84 11.38 -6.91
C PRO A 139 4.54 11.24 -5.41
N ALA A 140 4.94 12.22 -4.59
CA ALA A 140 4.64 12.21 -3.15
C ALA A 140 3.13 12.32 -2.88
N LEU A 141 2.42 13.13 -3.67
CA LEU A 141 0.97 13.23 -3.61
C LEU A 141 0.28 11.91 -4.00
N GLU A 142 0.76 11.27 -5.07
CA GLU A 142 0.26 9.98 -5.55
C GLU A 142 0.40 8.91 -4.47
N ALA A 143 1.56 8.78 -3.85
CA ALA A 143 1.79 7.84 -2.75
C ALA A 143 0.82 8.08 -1.58
N LEU A 144 0.64 9.33 -1.16
CA LEU A 144 -0.30 9.70 -0.10
C LEU A 144 -1.75 9.34 -0.47
N VAL A 145 -2.16 9.59 -1.71
CA VAL A 145 -3.53 9.31 -2.13
C VAL A 145 -3.78 7.80 -2.30
N LEU A 146 -2.79 7.06 -2.78
CA LEU A 146 -2.83 5.60 -2.80
C LEU A 146 -2.92 5.04 -1.37
N ALA A 147 -2.23 5.65 -0.40
CA ALA A 147 -2.37 5.35 1.03
C ALA A 147 -3.83 5.42 1.50
N MET A 148 -4.55 6.44 1.03
CA MET A 148 -5.93 6.75 1.44
C MET A 148 -7.01 5.90 0.75
N LEU A 149 -6.69 5.15 -0.32
CA LEU A 149 -7.67 4.28 -0.97
C LEU A 149 -8.22 3.25 0.03
N PRO A 150 -9.56 3.12 0.17
CA PRO A 150 -10.14 2.19 1.13
C PRO A 150 -9.79 0.75 0.75
N LEU A 151 -9.47 -0.07 1.76
CA LEU A 151 -9.16 -1.48 1.55
C LEU A 151 -10.30 -2.21 0.81
N SER A 152 -11.57 -1.82 1.03
CA SER A 152 -12.75 -2.37 0.32
C SER A 152 -12.64 -2.40 -1.21
N ARG A 153 -11.78 -1.59 -1.82
CA ARG A 153 -11.53 -1.64 -3.27
C ARG A 153 -10.76 -2.91 -3.69
N PHE A 154 -10.03 -3.50 -2.77
CA PHE A 154 -9.30 -4.76 -2.93
C PHE A 154 -10.08 -5.94 -2.35
N ALA A 155 -11.30 -5.75 -1.83
CA ALA A 155 -12.13 -6.85 -1.37
C ALA A 155 -12.41 -7.82 -2.54
N GLY A 156 -12.10 -9.11 -2.34
CA GLY A 156 -12.19 -10.12 -3.39
C GLY A 156 -11.06 -10.07 -4.43
N CYS A 157 -10.05 -9.22 -4.24
CA CYS A 157 -8.83 -9.22 -5.04
C CYS A 157 -8.00 -10.46 -4.69
N LEU A 158 -7.64 -11.22 -5.70
CA LEU A 158 -6.75 -12.38 -5.60
C LEU A 158 -5.34 -11.96 -5.99
N GLY A 159 -4.38 -12.27 -5.14
CA GLY A 159 -2.96 -12.00 -5.37
C GLY A 159 -2.11 -13.25 -5.31
N ILE A 160 -0.89 -13.19 -5.83
CA ILE A 160 0.07 -14.30 -5.73
C ILE A 160 1.46 -13.81 -5.33
N GLY A 161 2.15 -14.58 -4.49
CA GLY A 161 3.54 -14.31 -4.13
C GLY A 161 4.50 -14.57 -5.27
N THR A 162 5.49 -13.70 -5.44
CA THR A 162 6.59 -13.93 -6.40
C THR A 162 7.47 -15.11 -6.01
N GLY A 163 7.34 -15.64 -4.78
CA GLY A 163 7.97 -16.87 -4.30
C GLY A 163 7.75 -18.10 -5.19
N LEU A 164 6.69 -18.10 -6.01
CA LEU A 164 6.43 -19.11 -7.04
C LEU A 164 7.59 -19.27 -8.04
N TRP A 165 8.36 -18.20 -8.26
CA TRP A 165 9.55 -18.20 -9.12
C TRP A 165 10.85 -18.15 -8.32
N SER A 166 10.85 -18.66 -7.09
CA SER A 166 12.05 -18.59 -6.23
C SER A 166 13.27 -19.37 -6.77
N ALA A 167 13.07 -20.28 -7.72
CA ALA A 167 14.14 -20.98 -8.44
C ALA A 167 14.80 -20.10 -9.54
N GLU A 168 14.22 -18.95 -9.87
CA GLU A 168 14.71 -18.03 -10.89
C GLU A 168 14.55 -16.56 -10.48
N ARG A 169 14.97 -15.65 -11.38
CA ARG A 169 14.85 -14.21 -11.16
C ARG A 169 13.46 -13.73 -11.56
N PHE A 170 12.74 -13.11 -10.64
CA PHE A 170 11.50 -12.42 -10.94
C PHE A 170 11.77 -11.20 -11.84
N THR A 171 11.17 -11.23 -13.02
CA THR A 171 11.26 -10.19 -14.06
C THR A 171 9.85 -9.63 -14.32
N PRO A 172 9.53 -8.37 -13.96
CA PRO A 172 8.18 -7.84 -14.01
C PRO A 172 7.52 -7.96 -15.40
N SER A 173 8.25 -7.64 -16.47
CA SER A 173 7.76 -7.68 -17.85
C SER A 173 7.46 -9.08 -18.39
N THR A 174 7.99 -10.12 -17.76
CA THR A 174 7.73 -11.53 -18.12
C THR A 174 6.61 -12.12 -17.27
N HIS A 175 6.68 -11.91 -15.95
CA HIS A 175 5.84 -12.66 -15.00
C HIS A 175 4.51 -11.96 -14.70
N LEU A 176 4.47 -10.62 -14.62
CA LEU A 176 3.22 -9.92 -14.34
C LEU A 176 2.14 -10.13 -15.42
N PRO A 177 2.45 -10.13 -16.73
CA PRO A 177 1.46 -10.47 -17.75
C PRO A 177 0.86 -11.86 -17.54
N LEU A 178 1.70 -12.85 -17.20
CA LEU A 178 1.26 -14.22 -16.96
C LEU A 178 0.32 -14.33 -15.75
N ILE A 179 0.69 -13.67 -14.64
CA ILE A 179 -0.12 -13.58 -13.43
C ILE A 179 -1.49 -12.96 -13.76
N LYS A 180 -1.50 -11.88 -14.54
CA LYS A 180 -2.71 -11.19 -14.97
C LYS A 180 -3.59 -12.08 -15.85
N GLU A 181 -3.00 -12.77 -16.81
CA GLU A 181 -3.70 -13.71 -17.70
C GLU A 181 -4.34 -14.88 -16.93
N CYS A 182 -3.68 -15.33 -15.86
CA CYS A 182 -4.23 -16.35 -14.98
C CYS A 182 -5.40 -15.84 -14.11
N GLY A 183 -5.61 -14.53 -14.01
CA GLY A 183 -6.77 -13.93 -13.35
C GLY A 183 -6.46 -13.24 -12.01
N PHE A 184 -5.19 -13.20 -11.60
CA PHE A 184 -4.78 -12.47 -10.39
C PHE A 184 -4.65 -10.97 -10.68
N GLN A 185 -4.84 -10.18 -9.63
CA GLN A 185 -4.91 -8.72 -9.70
C GLN A 185 -3.87 -8.05 -8.79
N ALA A 186 -3.29 -8.82 -7.87
CA ALA A 186 -2.27 -8.35 -6.96
C ALA A 186 -1.05 -9.29 -6.93
N ILE A 187 0.06 -8.78 -6.40
CA ILE A 187 1.22 -9.59 -6.04
C ILE A 187 1.71 -9.26 -4.64
N GLU A 188 2.40 -10.23 -4.06
CA GLU A 188 3.35 -10.01 -2.98
C GLU A 188 4.77 -10.15 -3.52
N LEU A 189 5.62 -9.16 -3.24
CA LEU A 189 7.04 -9.23 -3.58
C LEU A 189 7.80 -9.96 -2.46
N ASN A 190 8.25 -11.19 -2.72
CA ASN A 190 8.98 -11.99 -1.74
C ASN A 190 10.49 -11.67 -1.75
N LEU A 191 11.00 -11.06 -0.68
CA LEU A 191 12.42 -10.67 -0.59
C LEU A 191 13.30 -11.68 0.15
N TYR A 192 12.72 -12.67 0.84
CA TYR A 192 13.46 -13.67 1.62
C TYR A 192 14.39 -14.56 0.80
N LYS A 193 14.24 -14.62 -0.54
CA LYS A 193 15.17 -15.30 -1.46
C LYS A 193 16.34 -14.40 -1.91
N GLY A 194 16.43 -13.18 -1.38
CA GLY A 194 17.52 -12.23 -1.61
C GLY A 194 17.54 -11.61 -3.01
N ARG A 195 18.63 -10.90 -3.31
CA ARG A 195 18.78 -10.10 -4.55
C ARG A 195 18.78 -10.92 -5.84
N SER A 196 19.06 -12.22 -5.76
CA SER A 196 18.99 -13.12 -6.91
C SER A 196 17.56 -13.27 -7.44
N HIS A 197 16.56 -13.15 -6.56
CA HIS A 197 15.17 -13.21 -6.95
C HIS A 197 14.68 -11.84 -7.46
N PHE A 198 14.87 -10.78 -6.67
CA PHE A 198 14.57 -9.40 -7.07
C PHE A 198 15.55 -8.44 -6.39
N ASP A 199 16.17 -7.53 -7.15
CA ASP A 199 17.15 -6.59 -6.63
C ASP A 199 16.45 -5.30 -6.17
N TRP A 200 15.90 -5.35 -4.96
CA TRP A 200 15.12 -4.28 -4.36
C TRP A 200 15.96 -3.05 -3.92
N GLU A 201 17.29 -3.13 -4.00
CA GLU A 201 18.18 -2.00 -3.78
C GLU A 201 18.51 -1.23 -5.06
N ASP A 202 18.18 -1.77 -6.24
CA ASP A 202 18.33 -1.09 -7.52
C ASP A 202 17.08 -0.24 -7.82
N PRO A 203 17.16 1.11 -7.78
CA PRO A 203 16.01 1.96 -8.05
C PRO A 203 15.43 1.76 -9.45
N SER A 204 16.23 1.30 -10.41
CA SER A 204 15.73 1.02 -11.76
C SER A 204 14.86 -0.23 -11.81
N ALA A 205 15.16 -1.24 -10.99
CA ALA A 205 14.35 -2.45 -10.85
C ALA A 205 13.02 -2.15 -10.14
N VAL A 206 13.04 -1.33 -9.09
CA VAL A 206 11.83 -0.89 -8.36
C VAL A 206 10.93 -0.05 -9.28
N ALA A 207 11.51 0.90 -10.03
CA ALA A 207 10.77 1.71 -10.99
C ALA A 207 10.19 0.87 -12.14
N ASP A 208 10.91 -0.15 -12.63
CA ASP A 208 10.39 -1.06 -13.66
C ASP A 208 9.22 -1.90 -13.14
N LEU A 209 9.32 -2.45 -11.92
CA LEU A 209 8.23 -3.15 -11.26
C LEU A 209 6.99 -2.26 -11.16
N ARG A 210 7.15 -1.05 -10.63
CA ARG A 210 6.05 -0.07 -10.50
C ARG A 210 5.39 0.19 -11.85
N ARG A 211 6.19 0.51 -12.87
CA ARG A 211 5.70 0.83 -14.21
C ARG A 211 4.92 -0.34 -14.82
N VAL A 212 5.47 -1.55 -14.80
CA VAL A 212 4.80 -2.71 -15.40
C VAL A 212 3.52 -3.07 -14.65
N ALA A 213 3.52 -2.98 -13.32
CA ALA A 213 2.31 -3.20 -12.53
C ALA A 213 1.23 -2.17 -12.86
N ASP A 214 1.57 -0.88 -12.94
CA ASP A 214 0.65 0.19 -13.32
C ASP A 214 0.11 0.00 -14.75
N ASP A 215 0.97 -0.35 -15.71
CA ASP A 215 0.59 -0.60 -17.12
C ASP A 215 -0.44 -1.75 -17.25
N LEU A 216 -0.35 -2.76 -16.37
CA LEU A 216 -1.25 -3.92 -16.33
C LEU A 216 -2.46 -3.72 -15.41
N GLY A 217 -2.53 -2.59 -14.69
CA GLY A 217 -3.53 -2.36 -13.64
C GLY A 217 -3.47 -3.43 -12.55
N MET A 218 -2.26 -3.88 -12.21
CA MET A 218 -1.98 -4.79 -11.11
C MET A 218 -1.52 -4.02 -9.86
N VAL A 219 -1.74 -4.63 -8.70
CA VAL A 219 -1.43 -4.03 -7.41
C VAL A 219 -0.24 -4.75 -6.80
N VAL A 220 0.80 -4.01 -6.42
CA VAL A 220 1.78 -4.55 -5.46
C VAL A 220 1.17 -4.39 -4.07
N TRP A 221 0.69 -5.49 -3.49
CA TRP A 221 -0.07 -5.46 -2.24
C TRP A 221 0.83 -5.49 -1.01
N SER A 222 1.82 -6.37 -1.03
CA SER A 222 2.68 -6.62 0.12
C SER A 222 4.13 -6.82 -0.30
N ILE A 223 5.04 -6.53 0.64
CA ILE A 223 6.48 -6.76 0.53
C ILE A 223 6.89 -7.71 1.66
N HIS A 224 7.11 -8.98 1.35
CA HIS A 224 7.49 -9.95 2.37
C HIS A 224 8.95 -9.73 2.78
N SER A 225 9.19 -9.41 4.06
CA SER A 225 10.52 -9.01 4.51
C SER A 225 11.52 -10.17 4.47
N PRO A 226 12.82 -9.89 4.19
CA PRO A 226 13.88 -10.86 4.34
C PRO A 226 14.30 -10.94 5.81
N ASP A 227 13.60 -11.76 6.59
CA ASP A 227 13.87 -11.86 8.03
C ASP A 227 15.16 -12.63 8.32
N LEU A 228 16.14 -11.93 8.89
CA LEU A 228 17.45 -12.47 9.22
C LEU A 228 17.53 -12.90 10.70
N THR A 229 16.81 -12.21 11.58
CA THR A 229 16.74 -12.53 13.01
C THR A 229 15.46 -11.99 13.66
N SER A 230 15.34 -12.19 14.96
CA SER A 230 14.32 -11.54 15.78
C SER A 230 14.53 -10.03 15.90
N ILE A 231 13.43 -9.25 15.86
CA ILE A 231 13.46 -7.87 16.36
C ILE A 231 13.61 -7.76 17.89
N ALA A 232 13.68 -8.89 18.60
CA ALA A 232 14.00 -8.95 20.03
C ALA A 232 15.32 -9.69 20.30
N ASP A 233 16.18 -9.88 19.29
CA ASP A 233 17.48 -10.55 19.44
C ASP A 233 18.31 -9.85 20.54
N PRO A 234 18.90 -10.57 21.51
CA PRO A 234 19.76 -9.96 22.54
C PRO A 234 20.99 -9.25 21.95
N ASP A 235 21.48 -9.68 20.79
CA ASP A 235 22.54 -8.98 20.05
C ASP A 235 21.98 -7.71 19.41
N VAL A 236 22.41 -6.55 19.94
CA VAL A 236 21.96 -5.23 19.47
C VAL A 236 22.22 -5.03 17.98
N SER A 237 23.34 -5.54 17.44
CA SER A 237 23.69 -5.34 16.04
C SER A 237 22.76 -6.13 15.12
N LYS A 238 22.46 -7.39 15.49
CA LYS A 238 21.52 -8.22 14.70
C LYS A 238 20.10 -7.67 14.78
N ARG A 239 19.67 -7.27 15.99
CA ARG A 239 18.37 -6.65 16.21
C ARG A 239 18.20 -5.37 15.38
N GLN A 240 19.19 -4.47 15.42
CA GLN A 240 19.15 -3.24 14.63
C GLN A 240 19.11 -3.54 13.13
N THR A 241 19.88 -4.54 12.67
CA THR A 241 19.85 -4.95 11.26
C THR A 241 18.44 -5.36 10.82
N GLN A 242 17.72 -6.14 11.62
CA GLN A 242 16.34 -6.53 11.31
C GLN A 242 15.37 -5.33 11.36
N VAL A 243 15.54 -4.41 12.31
CA VAL A 243 14.75 -3.17 12.40
C VAL A 243 14.95 -2.32 11.15
N ASP A 244 16.19 -2.17 10.69
CA ASP A 244 16.52 -1.40 9.50
C ASP A 244 15.95 -2.05 8.23
N ILE A 245 15.95 -3.38 8.15
CA ILE A 245 15.28 -4.13 7.07
C ILE A 245 13.79 -3.82 7.01
N LEU A 246 13.08 -3.84 8.15
CA LEU A 246 11.65 -3.52 8.19
C LEU A 246 11.37 -2.07 7.78
N LYS A 247 12.20 -1.12 8.23
CA LYS A 247 12.10 0.29 7.80
C LYS A 247 12.29 0.44 6.29
N HIS A 248 13.31 -0.21 5.71
CA HIS A 248 13.50 -0.17 4.27
C HIS A 248 12.36 -0.85 3.49
N CYS A 249 11.75 -1.92 4.04
CA CYS A 249 10.56 -2.53 3.45
C CYS A 249 9.35 -1.58 3.48
N LEU A 250 9.19 -0.77 4.55
CA LEU A 250 8.17 0.27 4.61
C LEU A 250 8.41 1.39 3.59
N ASP A 251 9.66 1.79 3.38
CA ASP A 251 10.04 2.78 2.36
C ASP A 251 9.73 2.24 0.95
N LEU A 252 10.10 0.99 0.67
CA LEU A 252 9.79 0.32 -0.59
C LEU A 252 8.28 0.16 -0.78
N ALA A 253 7.54 -0.18 0.29
CA ALA A 253 6.09 -0.25 0.26
C ALA A 253 5.46 1.11 -0.07
N ALA A 254 6.01 2.21 0.44
CA ALA A 254 5.56 3.56 0.11
C ALA A 254 5.81 3.90 -1.37
N GLU A 255 6.95 3.49 -1.92
CA GLU A 255 7.29 3.68 -3.34
C GLU A 255 6.39 2.86 -4.27
N LEU A 256 6.12 1.60 -3.92
CA LEU A 256 5.31 0.67 -4.70
C LEU A 256 3.79 0.80 -4.46
N GLY A 257 3.38 1.52 -3.41
CA GLY A 257 1.96 1.67 -3.02
C GLY A 257 1.39 0.45 -2.28
N ALA A 258 2.25 -0.40 -1.72
CA ALA A 258 1.87 -1.57 -0.93
C ALA A 258 1.23 -1.19 0.41
N LYS A 259 0.52 -2.15 1.01
CA LYS A 259 -0.29 -2.00 2.23
C LYS A 259 0.20 -2.84 3.40
N ALA A 260 1.01 -3.86 3.14
CA ALA A 260 1.54 -4.72 4.18
C ALA A 260 3.02 -5.04 3.97
N VAL A 261 3.73 -5.21 5.07
CA VAL A 261 5.06 -5.82 5.13
C VAL A 261 4.94 -7.09 5.99
N PRO A 262 4.59 -8.24 5.40
CA PRO A 262 4.58 -9.53 6.08
C PRO A 262 5.96 -9.85 6.65
N SER A 263 5.99 -10.33 7.90
CA SER A 263 7.23 -10.65 8.60
C SER A 263 7.03 -11.70 9.69
N HIS A 264 7.98 -12.62 9.75
CA HIS A 264 8.20 -13.58 10.83
C HIS A 264 9.23 -13.08 11.87
N ALA A 265 9.58 -11.79 11.91
CA ALA A 265 10.63 -11.30 12.81
C ALA A 265 10.31 -11.42 14.32
N LEU A 266 9.08 -11.80 14.69
CA LEU A 266 8.71 -12.20 16.06
C LEU A 266 8.93 -13.69 16.35
N LEU A 267 9.19 -14.48 15.32
CA LEU A 267 9.21 -15.95 15.34
C LEU A 267 10.61 -16.53 15.07
N VAL A 268 11.49 -15.74 14.46
CA VAL A 268 12.89 -16.10 14.19
C VAL A 268 13.76 -15.80 15.42
N GLY A 269 14.75 -16.65 15.72
CA GLY A 269 15.84 -16.31 16.65
C GLY A 269 15.56 -16.51 18.16
N PRO A 270 16.34 -15.84 19.05
CA PRO A 270 16.43 -16.15 20.49
C PRO A 270 15.16 -15.89 21.33
N LEU A 271 14.09 -15.35 20.74
CA LEU A 271 12.76 -15.28 21.37
C LEU A 271 12.26 -16.66 21.80
N LYS A 272 12.70 -17.72 21.10
CA LYS A 272 12.46 -19.13 21.47
C LYS A 272 13.22 -19.57 22.72
N GLU A 273 14.30 -18.88 23.08
CA GLU A 273 15.32 -19.35 24.03
C GLU A 273 15.50 -18.47 25.29
N ASP A 274 15.16 -17.16 25.26
CA ASP A 274 15.22 -16.22 26.40
C ASP A 274 13.92 -15.38 26.56
N PRO A 275 12.89 -15.90 27.25
CA PRO A 275 11.56 -15.28 27.30
C PRO A 275 11.51 -13.93 28.04
N THR A 276 12.15 -13.81 29.20
CA THR A 276 11.99 -12.63 30.08
C THR A 276 12.77 -11.41 29.56
N GLY A 277 13.94 -11.63 28.96
CA GLY A 277 14.71 -10.53 28.35
C GLY A 277 14.07 -10.00 27.07
N SER A 278 13.31 -10.84 26.36
CA SER A 278 12.80 -10.52 25.03
C SER A 278 11.60 -9.58 25.03
N ASP A 279 10.70 -9.65 26.02
CA ASP A 279 9.50 -8.79 26.05
C ASP A 279 9.84 -7.29 26.21
N ALA A 280 10.83 -6.94 27.03
CA ALA A 280 11.27 -5.56 27.20
C ALA A 280 11.91 -5.02 25.91
N ARG A 281 12.83 -5.79 25.31
CA ARG A 281 13.47 -5.45 24.02
C ARG A 281 12.42 -5.27 22.93
N LEU A 282 11.44 -6.17 22.88
CA LEU A 282 10.38 -6.12 21.89
C LEU A 282 9.51 -4.87 22.06
N THR A 283 9.13 -4.53 23.30
CA THR A 283 8.35 -3.31 23.57
C THR A 283 9.08 -2.05 23.10
N ASP A 284 10.38 -1.97 23.37
CA ASP A 284 11.21 -0.83 22.94
C ASP A 284 11.27 -0.73 21.41
N VAL A 285 11.51 -1.85 20.73
CA VAL A 285 11.60 -1.88 19.26
C VAL A 285 10.25 -1.62 18.57
N LEU A 286 9.14 -2.15 19.10
CA LEU A 286 7.81 -1.82 18.58
C LEU A 286 7.47 -0.34 18.83
N THR A 287 7.95 0.25 19.92
CA THR A 287 7.79 1.70 20.14
C THR A 287 8.59 2.48 19.09
N GLU A 288 9.85 2.09 18.83
CA GLU A 288 10.69 2.72 17.80
C GLU A 288 10.08 2.61 16.40
N LEU A 289 9.60 1.42 16.02
CA LEU A 289 9.01 1.17 14.70
C LEU A 289 7.64 1.85 14.52
N THR A 290 6.92 2.19 15.60
CA THR A 290 5.62 2.86 15.52
C THR A 290 5.74 4.20 14.78
N GLU A 291 6.72 5.04 15.13
CA GLU A 291 6.89 6.36 14.50
C GLU A 291 7.11 6.26 12.98
N TYR A 292 7.80 5.21 12.54
CA TYR A 292 8.04 4.92 11.13
C TYR A 292 6.81 4.32 10.44
N GLY A 293 6.19 3.33 11.07
CA GLY A 293 5.01 2.63 10.53
C GLY A 293 3.81 3.56 10.35
N GLU A 294 3.56 4.49 11.28
CA GLU A 294 2.44 5.44 11.18
C GLU A 294 2.58 6.45 10.03
N GLN A 295 3.80 6.62 9.49
CA GLN A 295 4.07 7.48 8.35
C GLN A 295 3.98 6.73 7.01
N SER A 296 3.99 5.39 7.05
CA SER A 296 3.92 4.55 5.86
C SER A 296 2.46 4.31 5.45
N PRO A 297 2.17 4.15 4.14
CA PRO A 297 0.89 3.60 3.69
C PRO A 297 0.71 2.12 4.01
N ALA A 298 1.76 1.45 4.48
CA ALA A 298 1.78 0.03 4.83
C ALA A 298 1.95 -0.20 6.33
N GLN A 299 1.41 -1.31 6.80
CA GLN A 299 1.61 -1.81 8.16
C GLN A 299 2.65 -2.93 8.16
N ILE A 300 3.47 -3.00 9.21
CA ILE A 300 4.23 -4.21 9.50
C ILE A 300 3.22 -5.26 9.96
N ALA A 301 3.08 -6.32 9.18
CA ALA A 301 2.07 -7.34 9.40
C ALA A 301 2.78 -8.61 9.89
N PHE A 302 2.62 -8.95 11.16
CA PHE A 302 3.25 -10.16 11.69
C PHE A 302 2.43 -11.38 11.28
N GLU A 303 3.12 -12.39 10.78
CA GLU A 303 2.52 -13.63 10.30
C GLU A 303 2.64 -14.73 11.36
N ASN A 304 1.66 -15.64 11.44
CA ASN A 304 1.78 -16.86 12.25
C ASN A 304 2.84 -17.83 11.69
N ALA A 305 3.27 -18.78 12.52
CA ALA A 305 4.34 -19.73 12.18
C ALA A 305 3.76 -21.08 11.74
N GLY A 306 4.48 -21.80 10.86
CA GLY A 306 4.20 -23.20 10.49
C GLY A 306 5.06 -24.21 11.22
N PHE A 307 5.42 -23.92 12.46
CA PHE A 307 6.24 -24.77 13.30
C PHE A 307 5.95 -24.46 14.76
N PRO A 308 6.15 -25.40 15.70
CA PRO A 308 5.87 -25.18 17.12
C PRO A 308 6.58 -23.94 17.65
N ALA A 309 5.86 -22.83 17.64
CA ALA A 309 6.27 -21.61 18.28
C ALA A 309 6.15 -21.88 19.79
N GLY A 310 7.17 -21.49 20.57
CA GLY A 310 6.99 -21.49 22.01
C GLY A 310 5.78 -20.64 22.39
N GLU A 311 5.18 -20.84 23.57
CA GLU A 311 3.99 -20.09 24.03
C GLU A 311 4.04 -18.59 23.70
N MET A 312 5.24 -17.99 23.81
CA MET A 312 5.53 -16.57 23.58
C MET A 312 5.50 -16.11 22.11
N ALA A 313 5.55 -17.02 21.15
CA ALA A 313 5.58 -16.77 19.72
C ALA A 313 4.31 -17.31 19.02
N SER A 314 3.32 -17.81 19.77
CA SER A 314 2.01 -18.18 19.23
C SER A 314 1.29 -17.00 18.59
N ALA A 315 0.39 -17.27 17.63
CA ALA A 315 -0.42 -16.24 17.00
C ALA A 315 -1.21 -15.40 18.02
N THR A 316 -1.78 -16.04 19.05
CA THR A 316 -2.47 -15.36 20.15
C THR A 316 -1.57 -14.36 20.87
N LYS A 317 -0.31 -14.71 21.16
CA LYS A 317 0.64 -13.79 21.80
C LYS A 317 1.08 -12.66 20.88
N ILE A 318 1.17 -12.90 19.57
CA ILE A 318 1.39 -11.83 18.60
C ILE A 318 0.21 -10.85 18.66
N LEU A 319 -1.03 -11.35 18.55
CA LEU A 319 -2.25 -10.54 18.55
C LEU A 319 -2.45 -9.77 19.87
N GLU A 320 -2.21 -10.40 21.03
CA GLU A 320 -2.23 -9.73 22.33
C GLU A 320 -1.25 -8.55 22.41
N ARG A 321 -0.06 -8.68 21.80
CA ARG A 321 0.93 -7.60 21.75
C ARG A 321 0.47 -6.51 20.79
N LEU A 322 0.03 -6.88 19.60
CA LEU A 322 -0.49 -5.93 18.61
C LEU A 322 -1.62 -5.07 19.16
N GLY A 323 -2.51 -5.65 19.98
CA GLY A 323 -3.59 -4.91 20.65
C GLY A 323 -3.12 -3.81 21.62
N ARG A 324 -1.82 -3.76 21.97
CA ARG A 324 -1.21 -2.73 22.83
C ARG A 324 -0.44 -1.67 22.05
N HIS A 325 -0.29 -1.84 20.74
CA HIS A 325 0.50 -0.97 19.87
C HIS A 325 -0.37 -0.31 18.79
N SER A 326 0.22 0.60 18.02
CA SER A 326 -0.49 1.37 17.01
C SER A 326 -1.11 0.48 15.94
N ARG A 327 -2.42 0.65 15.73
CA ARG A 327 -3.16 0.02 14.63
C ARG A 327 -2.79 0.61 13.27
N ALA A 328 -2.19 1.80 13.22
CA ALA A 328 -1.72 2.37 11.96
C ALA A 328 -0.35 1.82 11.55
N ALA A 329 0.49 1.39 12.51
CA ALA A 329 1.81 0.82 12.23
C ALA A 329 1.79 -0.71 12.07
N TYR A 330 0.87 -1.40 12.73
CA TYR A 330 0.89 -2.86 12.81
C TYR A 330 -0.43 -3.54 12.46
N GLY A 331 -0.32 -4.74 11.90
CA GLY A 331 -1.40 -5.73 11.87
C GLY A 331 -0.88 -7.14 11.70
N PHE A 332 -1.68 -7.99 11.07
CA PHE A 332 -1.50 -9.43 11.07
C PHE A 332 -1.73 -10.01 9.67
N VAL A 333 -0.90 -10.99 9.31
CA VAL A 333 -1.14 -11.88 8.17
C VAL A 333 -1.51 -13.24 8.72
N LEU A 334 -2.67 -13.76 8.30
CA LEU A 334 -3.00 -15.15 8.56
C LEU A 334 -2.45 -15.99 7.43
N ASP A 335 -1.51 -16.89 7.73
CA ASP A 335 -1.17 -18.00 6.86
C ASP A 335 -1.97 -19.25 7.26
N THR A 336 -2.75 -19.77 6.32
CA THR A 336 -3.66 -20.90 6.57
C THR A 336 -2.94 -22.22 6.75
N GLY A 337 -1.82 -22.42 6.06
CA GLY A 337 -1.02 -23.62 6.18
C GLY A 337 -0.33 -23.69 7.53
N HIS A 338 0.30 -22.59 7.92
CA HIS A 338 0.91 -22.38 9.23
C HIS A 338 -0.09 -22.65 10.37
N ALA A 339 -1.27 -22.05 10.29
CA ALA A 339 -2.30 -22.22 11.31
C ALA A 339 -2.81 -23.67 11.43
N ASN A 340 -2.76 -24.43 10.34
CA ASN A 340 -3.13 -25.84 10.30
C ASN A 340 -2.06 -26.75 10.91
N ILE A 341 -0.78 -26.43 10.73
CA ILE A 341 0.34 -27.13 11.37
C ILE A 341 0.33 -26.90 12.88
N ASP A 342 0.15 -25.66 13.30
CA ASP A 342 0.17 -25.27 14.72
C ASP A 342 -1.16 -25.59 15.43
N GLY A 343 -2.25 -25.75 14.67
CA GLY A 343 -3.58 -26.04 15.20
C GLY A 343 -4.23 -24.85 15.92
N ASP A 344 -3.83 -23.62 15.59
CA ASP A 344 -4.21 -22.39 16.29
C ASP A 344 -5.25 -21.54 15.53
N LEU A 345 -5.75 -22.02 14.39
CA LEU A 345 -6.70 -21.29 13.54
C LEU A 345 -7.94 -20.78 14.32
N LYS A 346 -8.42 -21.56 15.30
CA LYS A 346 -9.55 -21.16 16.14
C LYS A 346 -9.18 -20.03 17.11
N ASP A 347 -8.00 -20.10 17.69
CA ASP A 347 -7.50 -19.05 18.59
C ASP A 347 -7.28 -17.75 17.80
N ILE A 348 -6.76 -17.84 16.57
CA ILE A 348 -6.66 -16.70 15.67
C ILE A 348 -8.04 -16.09 15.41
N GLN A 349 -9.04 -16.89 15.04
CA GLN A 349 -10.41 -16.39 14.81
C GLN A 349 -10.92 -15.57 16.00
N ASP A 350 -10.69 -16.04 17.22
CA ASP A 350 -11.24 -15.43 18.42
C ASP A 350 -10.50 -14.13 18.84
N HIS A 351 -9.27 -13.90 18.36
CA HIS A 351 -8.42 -12.78 18.79
C HIS A 351 -8.02 -11.80 17.68
N ILE A 352 -8.16 -12.17 16.40
CA ILE A 352 -7.61 -11.38 15.29
C ILE A 352 -8.29 -10.02 15.13
N GLY A 353 -9.59 -9.93 15.40
CA GLY A 353 -10.35 -8.69 15.31
C GLY A 353 -10.15 -7.97 13.97
N ASP A 354 -9.88 -6.67 14.02
CA ASP A 354 -9.60 -5.86 12.83
C ASP A 354 -8.12 -5.90 12.40
N HIS A 355 -7.26 -6.70 13.05
CA HIS A 355 -5.82 -6.77 12.77
C HIS A 355 -5.47 -7.46 11.45
N LEU A 356 -6.38 -8.23 10.86
CA LEU A 356 -6.14 -8.95 9.61
C LEU A 356 -6.00 -8.00 8.42
N ILE A 357 -4.81 -7.93 7.82
CA ILE A 357 -4.54 -7.08 6.64
C ILE A 357 -4.37 -7.94 5.39
N SER A 358 -3.78 -9.12 5.48
CA SER A 358 -3.57 -10.03 4.35
C SER A 358 -3.83 -11.46 4.77
N LEU A 359 -4.21 -12.32 3.81
CA LEU A 359 -4.32 -13.76 4.01
C LEU A 359 -3.29 -14.43 3.10
N HIS A 360 -2.38 -15.22 3.66
CA HIS A 360 -1.56 -16.17 2.90
C HIS A 360 -2.31 -17.50 2.83
N LEU A 361 -2.70 -17.86 1.62
CA LEU A 361 -3.61 -18.96 1.34
C LEU A 361 -2.86 -20.12 0.71
N ASN A 362 -2.73 -21.19 1.47
CA ASN A 362 -2.17 -22.47 1.05
C ASN A 362 -2.73 -23.63 1.92
N ASP A 363 -2.59 -24.87 1.46
CA ASP A 363 -3.04 -26.07 2.18
C ASP A 363 -1.88 -26.99 2.57
N ASN A 364 -2.11 -27.87 3.54
CA ASN A 364 -1.19 -28.94 3.91
C ASN A 364 -1.91 -30.04 4.72
N ASP A 365 -1.18 -31.08 5.15
CA ASP A 365 -1.73 -32.21 5.91
C ASP A 365 -1.67 -32.05 7.44
N GLY A 366 -1.27 -30.86 7.91
CA GLY A 366 -1.04 -30.53 9.31
C GLY A 366 0.30 -31.02 9.88
N LYS A 367 1.18 -31.60 9.06
CA LYS A 367 2.49 -32.11 9.53
C LYS A 367 3.69 -31.36 9.00
N GLY A 368 3.52 -30.63 7.90
CA GLY A 368 4.60 -29.89 7.27
C GLY A 368 4.08 -28.88 6.28
N ASP A 369 4.91 -27.89 6.01
CA ASP A 369 4.56 -26.72 5.21
C ASP A 369 4.70 -27.03 3.72
N SER A 370 3.68 -27.70 3.16
CA SER A 370 3.74 -28.29 1.81
C SER A 370 3.22 -27.37 0.71
N HIS A 371 2.61 -26.23 1.07
CA HIS A 371 2.02 -25.22 0.16
C HIS A 371 1.19 -25.83 -0.97
N LEU A 372 0.29 -26.75 -0.61
CA LEU A 372 -0.64 -27.39 -1.55
C LEU A 372 -1.74 -26.41 -1.97
N ALA A 373 -2.41 -26.71 -3.08
CA ALA A 373 -3.57 -25.92 -3.47
C ALA A 373 -4.73 -26.14 -2.46
N PRO A 374 -5.59 -25.13 -2.23
CA PRO A 374 -6.73 -25.28 -1.33
C PRO A 374 -7.61 -26.48 -1.69
N GLY A 375 -7.83 -27.38 -0.74
CA GLY A 375 -8.63 -28.61 -0.92
C GLY A 375 -7.80 -29.88 -1.11
N GLU A 376 -6.49 -29.77 -1.31
CA GLU A 376 -5.59 -30.91 -1.43
C GLU A 376 -5.06 -31.42 -0.07
N GLY A 377 -5.22 -30.62 0.99
CA GLY A 377 -4.82 -30.95 2.35
C GLY A 377 -6.03 -31.11 3.28
N ASN A 378 -5.90 -30.60 4.50
CA ASN A 378 -6.91 -30.71 5.55
C ASN A 378 -7.13 -29.43 6.37
N VAL A 379 -6.72 -28.27 5.86
CA VAL A 379 -7.05 -26.96 6.44
C VAL A 379 -8.57 -26.85 6.67
N ASP A 380 -8.97 -26.33 7.84
CA ASP A 380 -10.37 -26.04 8.16
C ASP A 380 -10.87 -24.79 7.42
N TRP A 381 -11.19 -24.98 6.14
CA TRP A 381 -11.70 -23.93 5.26
C TRP A 381 -12.96 -23.25 5.77
N ALA A 382 -13.79 -23.95 6.55
CA ALA A 382 -15.00 -23.36 7.14
C ALA A 382 -14.65 -22.33 8.24
N THR A 383 -13.58 -22.55 9.00
CA THR A 383 -13.08 -21.56 9.95
C THR A 383 -12.42 -20.39 9.22
N VAL A 384 -11.59 -20.64 8.20
CA VAL A 384 -11.00 -19.57 7.37
C VAL A 384 -12.09 -18.66 6.79
N ALA A 385 -13.12 -19.26 6.18
CA ALA A 385 -14.29 -18.54 5.67
C ALA A 385 -14.94 -17.63 6.72
N ARG A 386 -15.15 -18.14 7.94
CA ARG A 386 -15.72 -17.33 9.03
C ARG A 386 -14.79 -16.18 9.43
N ILE A 387 -13.49 -16.40 9.50
CA ILE A 387 -12.52 -15.33 9.81
C ILE A 387 -12.66 -14.18 8.80
N LEU A 388 -12.69 -14.49 7.51
CA LEU A 388 -12.80 -13.47 6.46
C LEU A 388 -14.14 -12.72 6.54
N LYS A 389 -15.23 -13.44 6.79
CA LYS A 389 -16.57 -12.86 6.88
C LYS A 389 -16.80 -12.04 8.15
N ASP A 390 -16.51 -12.61 9.31
CA ASP A 390 -16.75 -12.00 10.62
C ASP A 390 -15.81 -10.80 10.86
N GLY A 391 -14.60 -10.86 10.30
CA GLY A 391 -13.63 -9.77 10.35
C GLY A 391 -13.86 -8.66 9.32
N GLU A 392 -14.91 -8.75 8.50
CA GLU A 392 -15.16 -7.85 7.35
C GLU A 392 -13.90 -7.65 6.49
N PHE A 393 -13.17 -8.74 6.21
CA PHE A 393 -11.85 -8.68 5.57
C PHE A 393 -11.90 -7.92 4.25
N GLN A 394 -11.04 -6.89 4.14
CA GLN A 394 -10.93 -6.05 2.95
C GLN A 394 -9.54 -6.14 2.29
N GLY A 395 -8.69 -7.03 2.78
CA GLY A 395 -7.37 -7.25 2.21
C GLY A 395 -7.38 -8.11 0.96
N VAL A 396 -6.18 -8.46 0.49
CA VAL A 396 -5.97 -9.39 -0.61
C VAL A 396 -5.87 -10.81 -0.07
N VAL A 397 -6.53 -11.74 -0.75
CA VAL A 397 -6.25 -13.17 -0.60
C VAL A 397 -5.00 -13.46 -1.43
N MET A 398 -3.86 -13.55 -0.74
CA MET A 398 -2.56 -13.77 -1.33
C MET A 398 -2.27 -15.27 -1.33
N TYR A 399 -2.06 -15.87 -2.49
CA TYR A 399 -1.61 -17.25 -2.53
C TYR A 399 -0.11 -17.31 -2.37
N GLU A 400 0.31 -18.06 -1.36
CA GLU A 400 1.69 -18.42 -1.17
C GLU A 400 1.89 -19.83 -1.73
N ILE A 401 2.68 -19.92 -2.79
CA ILE A 401 2.93 -21.19 -3.45
C ILE A 401 4.40 -21.26 -3.85
N GLU A 402 5.09 -22.32 -3.42
CA GLU A 402 6.48 -22.56 -3.83
C GLU A 402 6.59 -23.20 -5.22
N PRO A 403 7.74 -23.15 -5.90
CA PRO A 403 7.95 -23.87 -7.16
C PRO A 403 7.69 -25.38 -6.99
N GLY A 404 7.15 -26.03 -8.02
CA GLY A 404 6.86 -27.47 -8.01
C GLY A 404 7.17 -28.14 -9.34
N GLU A 405 6.82 -29.43 -9.45
CA GLU A 405 7.02 -30.21 -10.69
C GLU A 405 6.14 -29.70 -11.85
N SER A 406 4.93 -29.22 -11.54
CA SER A 406 4.02 -28.60 -12.49
C SER A 406 4.42 -27.17 -12.83
N SER A 407 3.98 -26.70 -13.99
CA SER A 407 4.24 -25.32 -14.43
C SER A 407 3.59 -24.28 -13.50
N ALA A 408 4.15 -23.07 -13.48
CA ALA A 408 3.60 -21.94 -12.71
C ALA A 408 2.12 -21.68 -13.06
N GLU A 409 1.75 -21.80 -14.34
CA GLU A 409 0.36 -21.68 -14.83
C GLU A 409 -0.56 -22.72 -14.21
N GLU A 410 -0.19 -24.00 -14.25
CA GLU A 410 -0.99 -25.09 -13.70
C GLU A 410 -1.22 -24.90 -12.20
N ARG A 411 -0.18 -24.50 -11.47
CA ARG A 411 -0.27 -24.28 -10.01
C ARG A 411 -1.14 -23.07 -9.67
N MET A 412 -1.03 -22.00 -10.45
CA MET A 412 -1.93 -20.84 -10.38
C MET A 412 -3.40 -21.23 -10.61
N GLN A 413 -3.67 -22.04 -11.62
CA GLN A 413 -5.04 -22.48 -11.94
C GLN A 413 -5.61 -23.43 -10.89
N ALA A 414 -4.83 -24.38 -10.37
CA ALA A 414 -5.24 -25.28 -9.29
C ALA A 414 -5.64 -24.47 -8.04
N THR A 415 -4.88 -23.44 -7.75
CA THR A 415 -5.09 -22.56 -6.60
C THR A 415 -6.36 -21.72 -6.72
N LEU A 416 -6.61 -21.15 -7.90
CA LEU A 416 -7.87 -20.46 -8.18
C LEU A 416 -9.06 -21.40 -8.10
N HIS A 417 -8.93 -22.63 -8.58
CA HIS A 417 -9.97 -23.64 -8.48
C HIS A 417 -10.31 -23.95 -7.02
N GLY A 418 -9.31 -24.24 -6.20
CA GLY A 418 -9.50 -24.50 -4.77
C GLY A 418 -10.18 -23.36 -4.03
N TYR A 419 -9.79 -22.11 -4.31
CA TYR A 419 -10.47 -20.95 -3.74
C TYR A 419 -11.93 -20.83 -4.15
N LYS A 420 -12.24 -21.09 -5.42
CA LYS A 420 -13.64 -21.07 -5.89
C LYS A 420 -14.49 -22.12 -5.18
N GLU A 421 -13.93 -23.29 -4.96
CA GLU A 421 -14.64 -24.38 -4.28
C GLU A 421 -14.83 -24.13 -2.79
N HIS A 422 -13.85 -23.52 -2.12
CA HIS A 422 -13.82 -23.46 -0.65
C HIS A 422 -14.11 -22.07 -0.05
N LEU A 423 -13.88 -20.98 -0.78
CA LEU A 423 -13.88 -19.62 -0.24
C LEU A 423 -14.67 -18.59 -1.06
N GLU A 424 -14.91 -18.77 -2.37
CA GLU A 424 -15.61 -17.76 -3.20
C GLU A 424 -17.08 -17.56 -2.81
N SER A 425 -17.71 -18.56 -2.17
CA SER A 425 -19.12 -18.49 -1.72
C SER A 425 -19.34 -17.80 -0.37
N VAL A 426 -18.26 -17.32 0.25
CA VAL A 426 -18.21 -16.72 1.59
C VAL A 426 -18.35 -15.21 1.48
#